data_AF-A0A1N7HI23-F1
#
_entry.id   AF-A0A1N7HI23-F1
#
_cell.length_a   1.000
_cell.length_b   1.000
_cell.length_c   1.000
_cell.angle_alpha   90.00
_cell.angle_beta   90.00
_cell.angle_gamma   90.00
#
_symmetry.space_group_name_H-M   'P 1'
#
loop_
_entity.id
_entity.type
_entity.pdbx_description
1 polymer ?
#
loop_
_entity_poly.entity_id
_entity_poly.type
_entity_poly.pdbx_seq_one_letter_code
_entity_poly.pdbx_strand_id
1 'polypeptide(L)'
;MDVHLINHEGIEERPVEELPTLLGRQDGLVWVDIPRCDTDAVRVLAEVFGFHSMAIKDCVERNRVPKTHAYRDHVFVLMHAPERGKRGHVHYIELDQLIGRNYLVTGVAPHRC
;
A
#
# COMPACT_ATOMS: atom_id res chain seq x y z
N MET A 1 6.58 -2.90 -8.28
CA MET A 1 5.28 -2.40 -7.80
C MET A 1 4.35 -2.57 -8.97
N ASP A 2 3.16 -3.07 -8.70
CA ASP A 2 2.21 -3.44 -9.74
C ASP A 2 1.01 -2.52 -9.64
N VAL A 3 0.53 -2.00 -10.77
CA VAL A 3 -0.59 -1.06 -10.81
C VAL A 3 -1.72 -1.68 -11.60
N HIS A 4 -2.90 -1.71 -10.99
CA HIS A 4 -4.11 -2.23 -11.58
C HIS A 4 -5.21 -1.18 -11.59
N LEU A 5 -5.87 -1.00 -12.73
CA LEU A 5 -7.15 -0.30 -12.82
C LEU A 5 -8.27 -1.34 -12.71
N ILE A 6 -9.15 -1.17 -11.73
CA ILE A 6 -10.32 -2.01 -11.50
C ILE A 6 -11.57 -1.20 -11.82
N ASN A 7 -12.36 -1.65 -12.79
CA ASN A 7 -13.60 -1.00 -13.20
C ASN A 7 -14.68 -2.06 -13.50
N HIS A 8 -15.78 -1.65 -14.13
CA HIS A 8 -16.89 -2.54 -14.48
C HIS A 8 -16.57 -3.53 -15.61
N GLU A 9 -15.53 -3.27 -16.40
CA GLU A 9 -15.07 -4.13 -17.50
C GLU A 9 -14.09 -5.21 -17.01
N GLY A 10 -13.38 -4.95 -15.90
CA GLY A 10 -12.51 -5.92 -15.25
C GLY A 10 -11.32 -5.30 -14.54
N ILE A 11 -10.19 -6.02 -14.59
CA ILE A 11 -8.91 -5.62 -14.00
C ILE A 11 -7.89 -5.51 -15.13
N GLU A 12 -7.26 -4.35 -15.25
CA GLU A 12 -6.20 -4.08 -16.22
C GLU A 12 -4.90 -3.71 -15.51
N GLU A 13 -3.79 -4.33 -15.89
CA GLU A 13 -2.46 -3.89 -15.46
C GLU A 13 -2.04 -2.64 -16.23
N ARG A 14 -1.50 -1.65 -15.53
CA ARG A 14 -1.10 -0.34 -16.07
C ARG A 14 0.34 -0.03 -15.68
N PRO A 15 1.07 0.74 -16.50
CA PRO A 15 2.39 1.21 -16.13
C PRO A 15 2.31 2.25 -14.99
N VAL A 16 3.33 2.27 -14.12
CA VAL A 16 3.40 3.16 -12.94
C VAL A 16 3.34 4.64 -13.33
N GLU A 17 3.88 4.98 -14.50
CA GLU A 17 3.92 6.33 -15.05
C GLU A 17 2.52 6.89 -15.34
N GLU A 18 1.52 6.03 -15.49
CA GLU A 18 0.13 6.44 -15.69
C GLU A 18 -0.61 6.79 -14.40
N LEU A 19 -0.03 6.53 -13.21
CA LEU A 19 -0.69 6.77 -11.93
C LEU A 19 -1.29 8.18 -11.79
N PRO A 20 -0.60 9.30 -12.11
CA PRO A 20 -1.19 10.62 -11.99
C PRO A 20 -2.47 10.78 -12.82
N THR A 21 -2.50 10.19 -14.02
CA THR A 21 -3.67 10.21 -14.90
C THR A 21 -4.78 9.30 -14.37
N LEU A 22 -4.44 8.09 -13.92
CA LEU A 22 -5.39 7.12 -13.39
C LEU A 22 -6.08 7.63 -12.11
N LEU A 23 -5.34 8.29 -11.21
CA LEU A 23 -5.88 8.87 -9.98
C LEU A 23 -6.85 10.03 -10.24
N GLY A 24 -6.79 10.66 -11.41
CA GLY A 24 -7.76 11.68 -11.85
C GLY A 24 -9.08 11.11 -12.38
N ARG A 25 -9.15 9.79 -12.62
CA ARG A 25 -10.34 9.13 -13.16
C ARG A 25 -11.40 8.89 -12.10
N GLN A 26 -12.66 8.85 -12.53
CA GLN A 26 -13.82 8.59 -11.65
C GLN A 26 -14.54 7.28 -11.96
N ASP A 27 -14.06 6.52 -12.94
CA ASP A 27 -14.70 5.31 -13.47
C ASP A 27 -14.03 4.02 -13.01
N GLY A 28 -13.20 4.06 -11.96
CA GLY A 28 -12.54 2.89 -11.42
C GLY A 28 -11.80 3.14 -10.11
N LEU A 29 -11.25 2.05 -9.57
CA LEU A 29 -10.35 2.00 -8.43
C LEU A 29 -8.93 1.67 -8.92
N VAL A 30 -7.95 2.47 -8.52
CA VAL A 30 -6.53 2.20 -8.77
C VAL A 30 -5.97 1.37 -7.62
N TRP A 31 -5.61 0.12 -7.86
CA TRP A 31 -4.91 -0.69 -6.88
C TRP A 31 -3.41 -0.70 -7.19
N VAL A 32 -2.58 -0.30 -6.22
CA VAL A 32 -1.13 -0.36 -6.31
C VAL A 32 -0.60 -1.35 -5.29
N ASP A 33 0.08 -2.40 -5.75
CA ASP A 33 0.75 -3.36 -4.88
C ASP A 33 2.26 -3.07 -4.79
N ILE A 34 2.73 -2.82 -3.57
CA ILE A 34 4.11 -2.46 -3.23
C ILE A 34 4.68 -3.55 -2.32
N PRO A 35 5.16 -4.68 -2.88
CA PRO A 35 5.70 -5.79 -2.09
C PRO A 35 6.98 -5.42 -1.32
N ARG A 36 7.62 -4.31 -1.69
CA ARG A 36 8.76 -3.75 -0.97
C ARG A 36 8.74 -2.23 -1.11
N CYS A 37 8.72 -1.52 0.02
CA CYS A 37 8.81 -0.06 0.03
C CYS A 37 10.27 0.40 -0.15
N ASP A 38 10.76 0.37 -1.40
CA ASP A 38 12.08 0.88 -1.79
C ASP A 38 12.06 2.39 -2.14
N THR A 39 13.18 2.91 -2.65
CA THR A 39 13.31 4.34 -2.98
C THR A 39 12.31 4.80 -4.03
N ASP A 40 12.00 3.97 -5.02
CA ASP A 40 11.05 4.32 -6.08
C ASP A 40 9.61 4.29 -5.54
N ALA A 41 9.27 3.31 -4.70
CA ALA A 41 8.01 3.27 -3.98
C ALA A 41 7.84 4.51 -3.08
N VAL A 42 8.85 4.87 -2.29
CA VAL A 42 8.84 6.07 -1.43
C VAL A 42 8.60 7.33 -2.27
N ARG A 43 9.25 7.46 -3.43
CA ARG A 43 9.02 8.58 -4.35
C ARG A 43 7.58 8.63 -4.83
N VAL A 44 7.01 7.50 -5.28
CA VAL A 44 5.61 7.43 -5.74
C VAL A 44 4.63 7.79 -4.61
N LEU A 45 4.82 7.21 -3.42
CA LEU A 45 3.99 7.51 -2.24
C LEU A 45 4.02 8.99 -1.85
N ALA A 46 5.19 9.63 -1.94
CA ALA A 46 5.37 11.04 -1.60
C ALA A 46 4.87 12.00 -2.70
N GLU A 47 5.27 11.77 -3.95
CA GLU A 47 5.12 12.74 -5.03
C GLU A 47 3.83 12.55 -5.84
N VAL A 48 3.39 11.29 -6.03
CA VAL A 48 2.19 10.97 -6.82
C VAL A 48 0.95 10.96 -5.93
N PHE A 49 1.03 10.30 -4.77
CA PHE A 49 -0.09 10.22 -3.83
C PHE A 49 -0.13 11.37 -2.82
N GLY A 50 0.99 12.06 -2.58
CA GLY A 50 1.03 13.16 -1.61
C GLY A 50 0.91 12.69 -0.16
N PHE A 51 1.28 11.45 0.15
CA PHE A 51 1.13 10.92 1.50
C PHE A 51 2.02 11.65 2.51
N HIS A 52 1.50 11.79 3.74
CA HIS A 52 2.25 12.39 4.82
C HIS A 52 3.50 11.56 5.14
N SER A 53 4.62 12.22 5.44
CA SER A 53 5.91 11.55 5.70
C SER A 53 5.85 10.49 6.81
N MET A 54 4.97 10.67 7.80
CA MET A 54 4.74 9.68 8.86
C MET A 54 4.09 8.39 8.35
N ALA A 55 3.16 8.47 7.39
CA ALA A 55 2.56 7.28 6.78
C ALA A 55 3.60 6.53 5.94
N ILE A 56 4.41 7.26 5.18
CA ILE A 56 5.50 6.68 4.38
C ILE A 56 6.53 5.99 5.29
N LYS A 57 6.89 6.63 6.40
CA LYS A 57 7.77 6.04 7.41
C LYS A 57 7.20 4.73 7.95
N ASP A 58 5.90 4.70 8.25
CA ASP A 58 5.22 3.48 8.71
C ASP A 58 5.26 2.36 7.66
N CYS A 59 5.23 2.65 6.35
CA CYS A 59 5.40 1.63 5.30
C CYS A 59 6.86 1.12 5.12
N VAL A 60 7.85 1.92 5.52
CA VAL A 60 9.27 1.58 5.41
C VAL A 60 9.77 0.78 6.62
N GLU A 61 9.27 1.13 7.80
CA GLU A 61 9.67 0.53 9.08
C GLU A 61 8.75 -0.61 9.46
N ARG A 62 9.28 -1.66 10.07
CA ARG A 62 8.46 -2.76 10.59
C ARG A 62 7.67 -2.30 11.82
N ASN A 63 6.36 -2.54 11.81
CA ASN A 63 5.48 -2.22 12.92
C ASN A 63 5.04 -3.48 13.68
N ARG A 64 4.91 -3.36 15.00
CA ARG A 64 4.51 -4.49 15.88
C ARG A 64 3.06 -4.41 16.35
N VAL A 65 2.39 -3.30 16.08
CA VAL A 65 1.07 -2.98 16.63
C VAL A 65 0.17 -2.55 15.48
N PRO A 66 -1.00 -3.21 15.29
CA PRO A 66 -2.01 -2.75 14.37
C PRO A 66 -2.43 -1.31 14.69
N LYS A 67 -2.60 -0.48 13.68
CA LYS A 67 -2.98 0.93 13.86
C LYS A 67 -3.80 1.43 12.70
N THR A 68 -4.57 2.48 12.97
CA THR A 68 -5.35 3.21 11.97
C THR A 68 -5.13 4.69 12.18
N HIS A 69 -4.70 5.39 11.12
CA HIS A 69 -4.54 6.84 11.12
C HIS A 69 -5.38 7.44 10.00
N ALA A 70 -6.25 8.38 10.35
CA ALA A 70 -7.02 9.14 9.37
C ALA A 70 -6.25 10.42 9.00
N TYR A 71 -6.09 10.64 7.71
CA TYR A 71 -5.62 11.88 7.13
C TYR A 71 -6.80 12.60 6.45
N ARG A 72 -6.54 13.76 5.83
CA ARG A 72 -7.60 14.58 5.23
C ARG A 72 -8.34 13.85 4.10
N ASP A 73 -7.63 13.07 3.31
CA ASP A 73 -8.08 12.51 2.03
C ASP A 73 -7.90 10.98 1.92
N HIS A 74 -7.32 10.35 2.94
CA HIS A 74 -7.09 8.92 2.98
C HIS A 74 -6.98 8.39 4.42
N VAL A 75 -7.04 7.07 4.55
CA VAL A 75 -6.79 6.36 5.82
C VAL A 75 -5.63 5.41 5.63
N PHE A 76 -4.71 5.40 6.60
CA PHE A 76 -3.69 4.38 6.74
C PHE A 76 -4.19 3.30 7.70
N VAL A 77 -4.18 2.04 7.28
CA VAL A 77 -4.56 0.88 8.10
C VAL A 77 -3.43 -0.14 8.04
N LEU A 78 -2.92 -0.49 9.22
CA LEU A 78 -1.90 -1.52 9.40
C LEU A 78 -2.49 -2.70 10.13
N MET A 79 -2.39 -3.88 9.54
CA MET A 79 -2.86 -5.14 10.12
C MET A 79 -1.78 -6.20 10.11
N HIS A 80 -1.95 -7.22 10.95
CA HIS A 80 -1.08 -8.39 10.98
C HIS A 80 -1.88 -9.66 10.75
N ALA A 81 -1.41 -10.50 9.83
CA ALA A 81 -1.92 -11.86 9.64
C ALA A 81 -0.97 -12.87 10.30
N PRO A 82 -1.47 -13.83 11.10
CA PRO A 82 -0.63 -14.89 11.65
C PRO A 82 -0.22 -15.86 10.54
N GLU A 83 1.07 -16.13 10.44
CA GLU A 83 1.66 -17.12 9.54
C GLU A 83 2.33 -18.23 10.36
N ARG A 84 2.06 -19.49 10.00
CA ARG A 84 2.66 -20.64 10.69
C ARG A 84 4.14 -20.75 10.34
N GLY A 85 5.00 -20.59 11.34
CA GLY A 85 6.42 -20.86 11.26
C GLY A 85 6.78 -22.32 11.54
N LYS A 86 8.07 -22.66 11.38
CA LYS A 86 8.59 -24.00 11.72
C LYS A 86 8.55 -24.22 13.23
N ARG A 87 8.50 -25.49 13.66
CA ARG A 87 8.62 -25.92 15.07
C ARG A 87 7.60 -25.25 16.03
N GLY A 88 6.42 -24.90 15.54
CA GLY A 88 5.36 -24.28 16.34
C GLY A 88 5.53 -22.77 16.56
N HIS A 89 6.50 -22.11 15.90
CA HIS A 89 6.58 -20.66 15.89
C HIS A 89 5.43 -20.05 15.06
N VAL A 90 5.02 -18.83 15.42
CA VAL A 90 4.07 -18.02 14.64
C VAL A 90 4.77 -16.73 14.26
N HIS A 91 4.77 -16.42 12.97
CA HIS A 91 5.22 -15.14 12.43
C HIS A 91 4.01 -14.25 12.17
N TYR A 92 4.23 -12.95 12.15
CA TYR A 92 3.22 -11.98 11.74
C TYR A 92 3.65 -11.39 10.41
N ILE A 93 2.79 -11.51 9.41
CA ILE A 93 2.90 -10.79 8.14
C ILE A 93 2.19 -9.45 8.35
N GLU A 94 2.91 -8.37 8.11
CA GLU A 94 2.38 -7.01 8.13
C GLU A 94 1.74 -6.70 6.79
N LEU A 95 0.54 -6.13 6.83
CA LEU A 95 -0.17 -5.61 5.66
C LEU A 95 -0.49 -4.14 5.93
N ASP A 96 0.16 -3.28 5.17
CA ASP A 96 -0.08 -1.85 5.14
C ASP A 96 -1.09 -1.53 4.04
N GLN A 97 -2.06 -0.66 4.36
CA GLN A 97 -3.06 -0.21 3.41
C GLN A 97 -3.21 1.31 3.49
N LEU A 98 -3.04 1.99 2.36
CA LEU A 98 -3.44 3.39 2.19
C LEU A 98 -4.68 3.42 1.31
N ILE A 99 -5.79 3.89 1.88
CA ILE A 99 -7.10 3.82 1.26
C ILE A 99 -7.60 5.25 1.04
N GLY A 100 -7.71 5.64 -0.23
CA GLY A 100 -8.24 6.94 -0.63
C GLY A 100 -9.59 6.82 -1.34
N ARG A 101 -10.00 7.91 -2.00
CA ARG A 101 -11.30 8.01 -2.66
C ARG A 101 -11.49 6.97 -3.79
N ASN A 102 -10.47 6.78 -4.61
CA ASN A 102 -10.47 5.94 -5.81
C ASN A 102 -9.18 5.12 -5.93
N TYR A 103 -8.49 4.87 -4.81
CA TYR A 103 -7.32 4.01 -4.81
C TYR A 103 -7.19 3.18 -3.54
N LEU A 104 -6.46 2.07 -3.69
CA LEU A 104 -5.93 1.24 -2.63
C LEU A 104 -4.43 1.05 -2.90
N VAL A 105 -3.58 1.36 -1.93
CA VAL A 105 -2.17 0.96 -1.97
C VAL A 105 -1.95 -0.10 -0.92
N THR A 106 -1.47 -1.27 -1.32
CA THR A 106 -1.05 -2.34 -0.41
C THR A 106 0.46 -2.40 -0.32
N GLY A 107 0.96 -2.68 0.88
CA GLY A 107 2.38 -2.93 1.09
C GLY A 107 2.60 -3.99 2.16
N VAL A 108 3.78 -4.58 2.14
CA VAL A 108 4.26 -5.46 3.22
C VAL A 108 5.58 -4.92 3.74
N ALA A 109 5.69 -4.80 5.06
CA ALA A 109 6.96 -4.41 5.66
C ALA A 109 8.01 -5.53 5.49
N PRO A 110 9.30 -5.19 5.31
CA PRO A 110 10.34 -6.17 5.06
C PRO A 110 10.48 -7.18 6.22
N HIS A 111 10.52 -8.47 5.88
CA HIS A 111 10.93 -9.52 6.80
C HIS A 111 12.40 -9.33 7.16
N ARG A 112 12.69 -8.77 8.34
CA ARG A 112 14.02 -8.95 8.94
C ARG A 112 14.07 -10.37 9.52
N CYS A 113 14.84 -11.24 8.86
CA CYS A 113 15.35 -12.48 9.42
C CYS A 113 16.13 -12.20 10.72
#